data_AF-A0AA43CBR6-F1
#
_entry.id   AF-A0AA43CBR6-F1
#
_cell.length_a   1.000
_cell.length_b   1.000
_cell.length_c   1.000
_cell.angle_alpha   90.00
_cell.angle_beta   90.00
_cell.angle_gamma   90.00
#
_symmetry.space_group_name_H-M   'P 1'
#
loop_
_entity.id
_entity.type
_entity.pdbx_description
1 polymer ?
#
loop_
_entity_poly.entity_id
_entity_poly.type
_entity_poly.pdbx_seq_one_letter_code
_entity_poly.pdbx_strand_id
1 'polypeptide(L)'
;MGSEDPCPTTLQEVGTQVFQSSCIGGGCHSSVDRAGALDLEGNALELELIGREAALCNGETRVIPGDGEGSLLIAKLRGTADCGAKMPIGGEIATATIDCMAAWIDQLEISNACETCGGTACIDLQANADHCGSCETACGGSSVCVDGGCACPSGLAVCDSGCADLDSDPANCGACGSGCGDLFCLAGECSADCGALTECTGSCVDLTSDSNHCGACGRACSPGSSCVDGQCQCGGATVSFATDVQPIFDASCASMGCHDGIGGPGRPGGGGGTSLDLTSGNSYESLLSRTTTCGPVVAPSDPEGSVLIGKLTGTNLCMGSQMPKGDSPLAVELIDTIAGWICQGATNN
;
A
#
# COMPACT_ATOMS: atom_id res chain seq x y z
N MET A 1 16.53 50.10 6.92
CA MET A 1 16.42 49.31 8.16
C MET A 1 15.37 48.26 7.84
N GLY A 2 15.80 47.12 7.31
CA GLY A 2 14.89 46.05 6.89
C GLY A 2 14.44 45.29 8.13
N SER A 3 13.14 45.12 8.29
CA SER A 3 12.57 44.17 9.25
C SER A 3 13.00 42.78 8.83
N GLU A 4 13.77 42.09 9.67
CA GLU A 4 13.93 40.64 9.54
C GLU A 4 12.55 40.03 9.80
N ASP A 5 11.98 39.40 8.79
CA ASP A 5 10.71 38.70 8.96
C ASP A 5 10.91 37.58 10.00
N PRO A 6 9.98 37.41 10.95
CA PRO A 6 10.13 36.41 12.00
C PRO A 6 10.18 34.99 11.41
N CYS A 7 11.02 34.13 11.98
CA CYS A 7 11.11 32.73 11.57
C CYS A 7 9.72 32.07 11.61
N PRO A 8 9.37 31.23 10.60
CA PRO A 8 8.15 30.44 10.66
C PRO A 8 8.20 29.50 11.87
N THR A 9 7.08 29.38 12.57
CA THR A 9 6.93 28.51 13.75
C THR A 9 5.96 27.36 13.51
N THR A 10 5.24 27.38 12.39
CA THR A 10 4.28 26.36 12.00
C THR A 10 4.54 25.86 10.58
N LEU A 11 4.10 24.63 10.29
CA LEU A 11 4.21 24.06 8.94
C LEU A 11 3.46 24.90 7.90
N GLN A 12 2.33 25.51 8.29
CA GLN A 12 1.56 26.40 7.41
C GLN A 12 2.33 27.68 7.06
N GLU A 13 3.08 28.24 8.01
CA GLU A 13 3.97 29.38 7.77
C GLU A 13 5.15 28.99 6.87
N VAL A 14 5.76 27.82 7.07
CA VAL A 14 6.82 27.32 6.17
C VAL A 14 6.28 27.15 4.74
N GLY A 15 5.10 26.55 4.60
CA GLY A 15 4.44 26.36 3.30
C GLY A 15 4.21 27.66 2.55
N THR A 16 3.65 28.67 3.24
CA THR A 16 3.26 29.94 2.61
C THR A 16 4.43 30.93 2.45
N GLN A 17 5.37 30.98 3.40
CA GLN A 17 6.47 31.94 3.38
C GLN A 17 7.65 31.44 2.55
N VAL A 18 7.92 30.13 2.57
CA VAL A 18 9.10 29.54 1.93
C VAL A 18 8.73 28.73 0.68
N PHE A 19 7.90 27.70 0.82
CA PHE A 19 7.67 26.77 -0.29
C PHE A 19 6.91 27.41 -1.45
N GLN A 20 5.89 28.21 -1.17
CA GLN A 20 5.09 28.87 -2.20
C GLN A 20 5.93 29.76 -3.12
N SER A 21 6.87 30.51 -2.55
CA SER A 21 7.70 31.47 -3.30
C SER A 21 8.89 30.83 -4.00
N SER A 22 9.48 29.79 -3.41
CA SER A 22 10.81 29.29 -3.79
C SER A 22 10.81 27.88 -4.37
N CYS A 23 9.76 27.09 -4.14
CA CYS A 23 9.71 25.67 -4.51
C CYS A 23 8.53 25.35 -5.46
N ILE A 24 7.37 25.97 -5.22
CA ILE A 24 6.14 25.73 -5.98
C ILE A 24 6.05 26.65 -7.21
N GLY A 25 6.46 27.92 -7.08
CA GLY A 25 6.28 28.94 -8.12
C GLY A 25 6.96 28.65 -9.48
N GLY A 26 7.93 27.72 -9.51
CA GLY A 26 8.55 27.21 -10.74
C GLY A 26 7.85 26.01 -11.37
N GLY A 27 6.79 25.48 -10.73
CA GLY A 27 6.07 24.27 -11.17
C GLY A 27 6.85 22.98 -10.97
N CYS A 28 7.63 22.85 -9.88
CA CYS A 28 8.47 21.67 -9.66
C CYS A 28 8.06 20.80 -8.47
N HIS A 29 7.37 21.34 -7.46
CA HIS A 29 6.96 20.60 -6.27
C HIS A 29 5.50 20.90 -5.92
N SER A 30 4.60 20.74 -6.90
CA SER A 30 3.16 20.96 -6.76
C SER A 30 2.39 19.66 -6.88
N SER A 31 1.07 19.73 -6.66
CA SER A 31 0.14 18.60 -6.85
C SER A 31 0.14 18.02 -8.26
N VAL A 32 0.56 18.81 -9.26
CA VAL A 32 0.65 18.41 -10.67
C VAL A 32 2.07 17.99 -11.03
N ASP A 33 3.05 18.78 -10.61
CA ASP A 33 4.46 18.57 -10.95
C ASP A 33 5.22 18.20 -9.68
N ARG A 34 5.29 16.89 -9.39
CA ARG A 34 5.88 16.32 -8.15
C ARG A 34 7.34 15.92 -8.36
N ALA A 35 8.25 16.85 -8.61
CA ALA A 35 9.67 16.51 -8.78
C ALA A 35 10.20 15.80 -7.52
N GLY A 36 10.84 14.65 -7.72
CA GLY A 36 11.29 13.81 -6.60
C GLY A 36 10.15 13.22 -5.75
N ALA A 37 8.96 13.05 -6.35
CA ALA A 37 7.74 12.56 -5.71
C ALA A 37 7.33 13.38 -4.48
N LEU A 38 7.55 14.70 -4.53
CA LEU A 38 7.29 15.62 -3.42
C LEU A 38 6.26 16.67 -3.86
N ASP A 39 5.14 16.72 -3.16
CA ASP A 39 4.16 17.81 -3.24
C ASP A 39 4.32 18.74 -2.02
N LEU A 40 4.51 20.04 -2.27
CA LEU A 40 4.60 21.07 -1.23
C LEU A 40 3.36 21.97 -1.19
N GLU A 41 2.29 21.60 -1.91
CA GLU A 41 1.04 22.34 -1.98
C GLU A 41 0.01 21.86 -0.95
N GLY A 42 -0.83 22.77 -0.46
CA GLY A 42 -2.04 22.43 0.29
C GLY A 42 -1.82 22.00 1.74
N ASN A 43 -2.74 21.18 2.24
CA ASN A 43 -2.91 20.81 3.66
C ASN A 43 -2.29 19.46 4.04
N ALA A 44 -1.69 18.73 3.09
CA ALA A 44 -1.04 17.44 3.32
C ALA A 44 0.48 17.52 3.48
N LEU A 45 1.05 18.74 3.61
CA LEU A 45 2.48 19.00 3.78
C LEU A 45 3.15 18.12 4.85
N GLU A 46 2.42 17.82 5.92
CA GLU A 46 2.90 16.98 7.02
C GLU A 46 3.15 15.55 6.55
N LEU A 47 2.20 14.98 5.82
CA LEU A 47 2.27 13.64 5.24
C LEU A 47 3.30 13.53 4.10
N GLU A 48 3.68 14.64 3.48
CA GLU A 48 4.67 14.68 2.38
C GLU A 48 6.10 14.88 2.87
N LEU A 49 6.31 15.58 3.99
CA LEU A 49 7.62 15.99 4.47
C LEU A 49 8.09 15.23 5.70
N ILE A 50 7.22 15.07 6.69
CA ILE A 50 7.65 14.66 8.02
C ILE A 50 7.83 13.14 8.03
N GLY A 51 9.05 12.72 8.31
CA GLY A 51 9.47 11.32 8.41
C GLY A 51 9.34 10.48 7.14
N ARG A 52 9.00 11.10 6.00
CA ARG A 52 8.94 10.44 4.70
C ARG A 52 10.33 10.27 4.11
N GLU A 53 10.60 9.07 3.61
CA GLU A 53 11.81 8.79 2.85
C GLU A 53 11.80 9.55 1.50
N ALA A 54 12.95 10.07 1.10
CA ALA A 54 13.10 10.79 -0.14
C ALA A 54 13.29 9.84 -1.33
N ALA A 55 12.39 9.91 -2.31
CA ALA A 55 12.40 9.05 -3.50
C ALA A 55 13.72 9.04 -4.31
N LEU A 56 14.51 10.11 -4.24
CA LEU A 56 15.77 10.25 -4.99
C LEU A 56 17.02 10.14 -4.12
N CYS A 57 16.86 9.87 -2.83
CA CYS A 57 17.92 9.81 -1.83
C CYS A 57 17.65 8.63 -0.90
N ASN A 58 18.11 7.45 -1.33
CA ASN A 58 17.81 6.17 -0.69
C ASN A 58 18.24 6.16 0.78
N GLY A 59 17.29 5.90 1.68
CA GLY A 59 17.49 5.86 3.13
C GLY A 59 17.56 7.23 3.82
N GLU A 60 17.35 8.35 3.11
CA GLU A 60 17.31 9.68 3.73
C GLU A 60 15.88 10.16 3.96
N THR A 61 15.63 10.67 5.16
CA THR A 61 14.34 11.24 5.56
C THR A 61 14.27 12.71 5.19
N ARG A 62 13.17 13.13 4.53
CA ARG A 62 12.93 14.52 4.10
C ARG A 62 13.00 15.50 5.27
N VAL A 63 12.21 15.28 6.31
CA VAL A 63 12.25 16.03 7.58
C VAL A 63 12.24 15.03 8.74
N ILE A 64 13.25 15.10 9.61
CA ILE A 64 13.35 14.34 10.85
C ILE A 64 12.87 15.26 11.99
N PRO A 65 11.71 15.01 12.62
CA PRO A 65 11.25 15.80 13.76
C PRO A 65 12.32 15.91 14.84
N GLY A 66 12.58 17.14 15.31
CA GLY A 66 13.58 17.39 16.35
C GLY A 66 15.04 17.33 15.86
N ASP A 67 15.29 17.10 14.57
CA ASP A 67 16.64 17.11 13.98
C ASP A 67 16.65 17.84 12.63
N GLY A 68 16.65 19.17 12.69
CA GLY A 68 16.71 20.04 11.52
C GLY A 68 18.00 19.87 10.73
N GLU A 69 19.13 19.71 11.41
CA GLU A 69 20.44 19.55 10.77
C GLU A 69 20.61 18.18 10.09
N GLY A 70 20.05 17.13 10.66
CA GLY A 70 19.99 15.79 10.06
C GLY A 70 18.93 15.61 8.98
N SER A 71 18.02 16.58 8.84
CA SER A 71 16.94 16.52 7.84
C SER A 71 17.46 16.78 6.42
N LEU A 72 17.08 15.92 5.47
CA LEU A 72 17.48 16.06 4.07
C LEU A 72 17.01 17.40 3.46
N LEU A 73 15.85 17.91 3.87
CA LEU A 73 15.35 19.21 3.43
C LEU A 73 16.40 20.31 3.65
N ILE A 74 16.99 20.38 4.84
CA ILE A 74 18.00 21.39 5.17
C ILE A 74 19.30 21.13 4.41
N ALA A 75 19.72 19.87 4.30
CA ALA A 75 20.91 19.49 3.52
C ALA A 75 20.79 19.88 2.04
N LYS A 76 19.60 19.72 1.43
CA LYS A 76 19.32 20.14 0.04
C LYS A 76 19.37 21.65 -0.14
N LEU A 77 18.82 22.41 0.81
CA LEU A 77 18.82 23.87 0.76
C LEU A 77 20.23 24.47 0.93
N ARG A 78 21.05 23.84 1.77
CA ARG A 78 22.46 24.23 1.95
C ARG A 78 23.38 23.73 0.84
N GLY A 79 22.95 22.72 0.09
CA GLY A 79 23.78 22.07 -0.92
C GLY A 79 24.84 21.14 -0.32
N THR A 80 24.57 20.61 0.87
CA THR A 80 25.43 19.65 1.59
C THR A 80 24.93 18.21 1.48
N ALA A 81 23.76 17.99 0.88
CA ALA A 81 23.24 16.64 0.64
C ALA A 81 24.14 15.84 -0.31
N ASP A 82 24.37 14.57 0.01
CA ASP A 82 25.20 13.66 -0.79
C ASP A 82 24.52 13.18 -2.08
N CYS A 83 23.21 13.40 -2.18
CA CYS A 83 22.38 13.06 -3.32
C CYS A 83 21.77 14.32 -3.97
N GLY A 84 21.48 14.26 -5.27
CA GLY A 84 20.75 15.28 -6.02
C GLY A 84 21.40 16.69 -6.06
N ALA A 85 20.71 17.64 -6.69
CA ALA A 85 21.18 19.03 -6.76
C ALA A 85 20.76 19.84 -5.53
N LYS A 86 21.52 20.91 -5.23
CA LYS A 86 21.11 21.97 -4.30
C LYS A 86 19.77 22.55 -4.76
N MET A 87 18.86 22.77 -3.81
CA MET A 87 17.56 23.37 -4.06
C MET A 87 17.49 24.79 -3.47
N PRO A 88 16.73 25.71 -4.09
CA PRO A 88 16.02 25.56 -5.38
C PRO A 88 16.98 25.60 -6.59
N ILE A 89 16.66 24.88 -7.67
CA ILE A 89 17.48 24.89 -8.90
C ILE A 89 17.45 26.29 -9.52
N GLY A 90 18.62 26.90 -9.69
CA GLY A 90 18.75 28.22 -10.33
C GLY A 90 18.33 29.40 -9.44
N GLY A 91 18.08 29.16 -8.15
CA GLY A 91 17.80 30.19 -7.16
C GLY A 91 18.55 29.91 -5.85
N GLU A 92 18.48 30.83 -4.91
CA GLU A 92 19.00 30.63 -3.56
C GLU A 92 18.02 31.13 -2.52
N ILE A 93 17.88 30.36 -1.44
CA ILE A 93 17.20 30.79 -0.22
C ILE A 93 18.25 31.38 0.71
N ALA A 94 17.90 32.48 1.39
CA ALA A 94 18.81 33.14 2.32
C ALA A 94 19.18 32.18 3.48
N THR A 95 20.46 32.19 3.88
CA THR A 95 20.95 31.33 4.97
C THR A 95 20.13 31.48 6.25
N ALA A 96 19.76 32.71 6.61
CA ALA A 96 18.92 32.98 7.78
C ALA A 96 17.54 32.29 7.69
N THR A 97 16.95 32.21 6.50
CA THR A 97 15.68 31.49 6.28
C THR A 97 15.88 29.98 6.42
N ILE A 98 16.98 29.44 5.92
CA ILE A 98 17.31 28.02 6.07
C ILE A 98 17.53 27.68 7.55
N ASP A 99 18.22 28.55 8.29
CA ASP A 99 18.45 28.37 9.72
C ASP A 99 17.14 28.47 10.51
N CYS A 100 16.23 29.37 10.12
CA CYS A 100 14.87 29.40 10.66
C CYS A 100 14.10 28.10 10.42
N MET A 101 14.23 27.50 9.23
CA MET A 101 13.59 26.21 8.93
C MET A 101 14.18 25.08 9.75
N ALA A 102 15.50 25.02 9.91
CA ALA A 102 16.16 24.04 10.77
C ALA A 102 15.68 24.17 12.22
N ALA A 103 15.65 25.39 12.75
CA ALA A 103 15.16 25.66 14.10
C ALA A 103 13.66 25.37 14.29
N TRP A 104 12.86 25.49 13.23
CA TRP A 104 11.46 25.05 13.24
C TRP A 104 11.37 23.52 13.31
N ILE A 105 12.17 22.79 12.52
CA ILE A 105 12.22 21.32 12.55
C ILE A 105 12.66 20.83 13.94
N ASP A 106 13.65 21.49 14.56
CA ASP A 106 14.12 21.18 15.91
C ASP A 106 13.02 21.34 16.98
N GLN A 107 12.02 22.19 16.72
CA GLN A 107 10.88 22.43 17.59
C GLN A 107 9.67 21.52 17.31
N LEU A 108 9.73 20.68 16.27
CA LEU A 108 8.70 19.68 16.03
C LEU A 108 8.76 18.64 17.15
N GLU A 109 7.82 18.72 18.09
CA GLU A 109 7.69 17.71 19.14
C GLU A 109 7.29 16.36 18.53
N ILE A 110 8.01 15.31 18.94
CA ILE A 110 7.79 13.89 18.59
C ILE A 110 6.36 13.44 18.91
N SER A 111 5.66 14.13 19.81
CA SER A 111 4.30 13.81 20.28
C SER A 111 3.19 14.10 19.27
N ASN A 112 3.42 14.95 18.27
CA ASN A 112 2.39 15.34 17.29
C ASN A 112 2.80 15.12 15.84
N ALA A 113 4.09 14.90 15.56
CA ALA A 113 4.57 14.93 14.18
C ALA A 113 4.79 13.55 13.56
N CYS A 114 4.85 12.47 14.39
CA CYS A 114 4.86 11.04 14.03
C CYS A 114 5.76 10.21 14.98
N GLU A 115 5.36 8.97 15.29
CA GLU A 115 6.12 8.03 16.12
C GLU A 115 7.25 7.35 15.32
N THR A 116 8.41 7.12 15.93
CA THR A 116 9.58 6.51 15.26
C THR A 116 10.04 5.19 15.86
N CYS A 117 9.49 4.78 17.01
CA CYS A 117 9.79 3.52 17.67
C CYS A 117 11.27 3.29 17.93
N GLY A 118 11.98 4.36 18.28
CA GLY A 118 13.43 4.34 18.53
C GLY A 118 14.29 4.37 17.27
N GLY A 119 13.68 4.47 16.08
CA GLY A 119 14.34 4.70 14.80
C GLY A 119 14.31 6.16 14.34
N THR A 120 14.65 6.37 13.07
CA THR A 120 14.66 7.69 12.39
C THR A 120 13.57 7.83 11.34
N ALA A 121 12.84 6.75 11.07
CA ALA A 121 11.76 6.69 10.09
C ALA A 121 10.42 6.84 10.79
N CYS A 122 9.48 7.46 10.09
CA CYS A 122 8.13 7.63 10.60
C CYS A 122 7.29 6.38 10.46
N ILE A 123 6.63 6.04 11.57
CA ILE A 123 5.75 4.90 11.68
C ILE A 123 4.35 5.43 11.99
N ASP A 124 3.43 5.17 11.07
CA ASP A 124 2.01 5.42 11.30
C ASP A 124 1.43 4.32 12.19
N LEU A 125 1.33 4.58 13.50
CA LEU A 125 0.74 3.62 14.45
C LEU A 125 -0.72 3.29 14.14
N GLN A 126 -1.41 4.05 13.29
CA GLN A 126 -2.81 3.78 12.94
C GLN A 126 -2.95 2.74 11.82
N ALA A 127 -1.88 2.51 11.05
CA ALA A 127 -1.91 1.68 9.84
C ALA A 127 -0.74 0.69 9.72
N ASN A 128 0.32 0.86 10.50
CA ASN A 128 1.47 -0.02 10.46
C ASN A 128 1.20 -1.31 11.26
N ALA A 129 1.16 -2.45 10.56
CA ALA A 129 0.91 -3.75 11.17
C ALA A 129 2.01 -4.20 12.15
N ASP A 130 3.25 -3.75 11.99
CA ASP A 130 4.36 -4.11 12.91
C ASP A 130 4.39 -3.21 14.17
N HIS A 131 3.63 -2.12 14.17
CA HIS A 131 3.62 -1.09 15.20
C HIS A 131 2.20 -0.53 15.45
N CYS A 132 1.20 -1.38 15.51
CA CYS A 132 -0.20 -0.99 15.53
C CYS A 132 -0.64 -0.47 16.90
N GLY A 133 -0.96 0.81 16.99
CA GLY A 133 -1.35 1.51 18.22
C GLY A 133 -0.19 1.78 19.18
N SER A 134 0.90 1.01 19.11
CA SER A 134 2.14 1.26 19.82
C SER A 134 3.34 0.60 19.13
N CYS A 135 4.54 1.07 19.45
CA CYS A 135 5.79 0.60 18.85
C CYS A 135 6.12 -0.88 19.05
N GLU A 136 5.60 -1.50 20.11
CA GLU A 136 5.89 -2.90 20.43
C GLU A 136 4.72 -3.82 20.07
N THR A 137 3.69 -3.29 19.40
CA THR A 137 2.48 -4.03 19.05
C THR A 137 2.51 -4.42 17.57
N ALA A 138 2.93 -5.65 17.30
CA ALA A 138 2.78 -6.24 15.98
C ALA A 138 1.46 -7.01 15.89
N CYS A 139 0.72 -6.78 14.81
CA CYS A 139 -0.44 -7.57 14.42
C CYS A 139 0.02 -8.96 13.96
N GLY A 140 -0.57 -10.00 14.55
CA GLY A 140 -0.23 -11.39 14.23
C GLY A 140 -0.70 -11.79 12.83
N GLY A 141 0.07 -12.65 12.16
CA GLY A 141 -0.34 -13.34 10.93
C GLY A 141 -0.90 -12.42 9.83
N SER A 142 -2.13 -12.68 9.39
CA SER A 142 -2.83 -11.97 8.32
C SER A 142 -3.69 -10.78 8.79
N SER A 143 -3.57 -10.36 10.05
CA SER A 143 -4.32 -9.19 10.57
C SER A 143 -3.70 -7.87 10.12
N VAL A 144 -4.55 -6.86 9.95
CA VAL A 144 -4.17 -5.52 9.49
C VAL A 144 -4.32 -4.52 10.62
N CYS A 145 -3.54 -3.42 10.59
CA CYS A 145 -3.75 -2.34 11.54
C CYS A 145 -4.80 -1.36 11.00
N VAL A 146 -5.87 -1.15 11.76
CA VAL A 146 -6.93 -0.19 11.44
C VAL A 146 -7.20 0.66 12.69
N ASP A 147 -7.02 1.97 12.56
CA ASP A 147 -7.23 2.94 13.63
C ASP A 147 -6.46 2.56 14.92
N GLY A 148 -5.24 2.03 14.76
CA GLY A 148 -4.36 1.64 15.86
C GLY A 148 -4.77 0.37 16.60
N GLY A 149 -5.71 -0.40 16.05
CA GLY A 149 -6.06 -1.74 16.51
C GLY A 149 -5.83 -2.78 15.42
N CYS A 150 -5.30 -3.95 15.80
CA CYS A 150 -5.27 -5.08 14.89
C CYS A 150 -6.70 -5.54 14.60
N ALA A 151 -7.01 -5.68 13.32
CA ALA A 151 -8.32 -6.02 12.81
C ALA A 151 -8.22 -7.12 11.76
N CYS A 152 -9.32 -7.84 11.59
CA CYS A 152 -9.47 -8.86 10.57
C CYS A 152 -10.64 -8.52 9.65
N PRO A 153 -10.65 -9.05 8.41
CA PRO A 153 -11.83 -8.99 7.56
C PRO A 153 -13.09 -9.47 8.27
N SER A 154 -14.24 -8.98 7.82
CA SER A 154 -15.53 -9.32 8.43
C SER A 154 -15.74 -10.83 8.50
N GLY A 155 -16.12 -11.33 9.68
CA GLY A 155 -16.34 -12.75 9.92
C GLY A 155 -15.14 -13.48 10.54
N LEU A 156 -13.98 -12.84 10.65
CA LEU A 156 -12.80 -13.41 11.29
C LEU A 156 -12.49 -12.72 12.62
N ALA A 157 -11.93 -13.48 13.56
CA ALA A 157 -11.46 -12.98 14.85
C ALA A 157 -9.95 -12.75 14.83
N VAL A 158 -9.51 -11.72 15.57
CA VAL A 158 -8.10 -11.44 15.80
C VAL A 158 -7.58 -12.40 16.87
N CYS A 159 -6.71 -13.32 16.49
CA CYS A 159 -6.03 -14.25 17.38
C CYS A 159 -4.52 -14.00 17.37
N ASP A 160 -3.78 -14.59 18.33
CA ASP A 160 -2.32 -14.45 18.41
C ASP A 160 -1.60 -14.93 17.13
N SER A 161 -2.18 -15.91 16.43
CA SER A 161 -1.69 -16.39 15.12
C SER A 161 -2.14 -15.55 13.93
N GLY A 162 -2.88 -14.46 14.16
CA GLY A 162 -3.54 -13.64 13.16
C GLY A 162 -5.03 -13.92 13.01
N CYS A 163 -5.58 -13.66 11.83
CA CYS A 163 -7.01 -13.83 11.59
C CYS A 163 -7.40 -15.29 11.52
N ALA A 164 -8.38 -15.68 12.33
CA ALA A 164 -8.93 -17.02 12.36
C ALA A 164 -10.46 -16.99 12.24
N ASP A 165 -11.02 -17.96 11.53
CA ASP A 165 -12.45 -18.22 11.52
C ASP A 165 -12.80 -19.12 12.71
N LEU A 166 -13.44 -18.56 13.73
CA LEU A 166 -13.78 -19.33 14.93
C LEU A 166 -14.83 -20.41 14.67
N ASP A 167 -15.54 -20.37 13.54
CA ASP A 167 -16.58 -21.35 13.21
C ASP A 167 -16.05 -22.59 12.50
N SER A 168 -14.87 -22.50 11.88
CA SER A 168 -14.33 -23.55 11.00
C SER A 168 -12.84 -23.87 11.21
N ASP A 169 -12.07 -23.03 11.91
CA ASP A 169 -10.64 -23.26 12.17
C ASP A 169 -10.42 -24.28 13.31
N PRO A 170 -9.85 -25.46 13.04
CA PRO A 170 -9.58 -26.48 14.05
C PRO A 170 -8.60 -26.05 15.13
N ALA A 171 -7.77 -25.03 14.90
CA ALA A 171 -6.84 -24.50 15.89
C ALA A 171 -7.47 -23.41 16.78
N ASN A 172 -8.60 -22.83 16.37
CA ASN A 172 -9.22 -21.66 17.00
C ASN A 172 -10.75 -21.81 17.16
N CYS A 173 -11.26 -23.02 17.36
CA CYS A 173 -12.70 -23.30 17.32
C CYS A 173 -13.45 -22.69 18.52
N GLY A 174 -14.38 -21.78 18.24
CA GLY A 174 -15.19 -21.05 19.22
C GLY A 174 -14.45 -19.93 19.97
N ALA A 175 -13.13 -20.01 20.08
CA ALA A 175 -12.26 -18.96 20.62
C ALA A 175 -10.81 -19.15 20.19
N CYS A 176 -10.04 -18.05 20.15
CA CYS A 176 -8.61 -18.09 19.85
C CYS A 176 -7.85 -19.08 20.74
N GLY A 177 -7.01 -19.92 20.13
CA GLY A 177 -6.24 -20.97 20.80
C GLY A 177 -7.05 -22.16 21.32
N SER A 178 -8.36 -22.20 21.09
CA SER A 178 -9.25 -23.30 21.50
C SER A 178 -9.29 -24.39 20.42
N GLY A 179 -8.17 -25.08 20.23
CA GLY A 179 -8.06 -26.13 19.22
C GLY A 179 -8.83 -27.40 19.56
N CYS A 180 -9.32 -28.10 18.53
CA CYS A 180 -10.11 -29.32 18.65
C CYS A 180 -9.27 -30.62 18.72
N GLY A 181 -7.95 -30.53 18.60
CA GLY A 181 -7.07 -31.70 18.58
C GLY A 181 -7.37 -32.61 17.37
N ASP A 182 -7.78 -33.85 17.63
CA ASP A 182 -8.14 -34.82 16.58
C ASP A 182 -9.61 -34.69 16.09
N LEU A 183 -10.38 -33.76 16.66
CA LEU A 183 -11.78 -33.49 16.28
C LEU A 183 -11.88 -32.36 15.24
N PHE A 184 -13.06 -32.20 14.65
CA PHE A 184 -13.34 -31.16 13.66
C PHE A 184 -13.95 -29.92 14.30
N CYS A 185 -13.65 -28.73 13.77
CA CYS A 185 -14.41 -27.53 14.12
C CYS A 185 -15.69 -27.44 13.27
N LEU A 186 -16.84 -27.32 13.94
CA LEU A 186 -18.15 -27.19 13.31
C LEU A 186 -18.97 -26.13 14.04
N ALA A 187 -19.15 -24.97 13.41
CA ALA A 187 -19.93 -23.84 13.94
C ALA A 187 -19.48 -23.41 15.35
N GLY A 188 -18.17 -23.39 15.56
CA GLY A 188 -17.55 -22.96 16.82
C GLY A 188 -17.49 -24.03 17.91
N GLU A 189 -17.88 -25.26 17.60
CA GLU A 189 -17.81 -26.39 18.53
C GLU A 189 -16.99 -27.56 17.97
N CYS A 190 -16.22 -28.22 18.83
CA CYS A 190 -15.47 -29.41 18.44
C CYS A 190 -16.41 -30.62 18.32
N SER A 191 -16.48 -31.19 17.12
CA SER A 191 -17.34 -32.32 16.75
C SER A 191 -16.53 -33.53 16.32
N ALA A 192 -17.04 -34.73 16.60
CA ALA A 192 -16.45 -35.99 16.16
C ALA A 192 -16.75 -36.34 14.69
N ASP A 193 -17.74 -35.69 14.09
CA ASP A 193 -18.12 -35.86 12.69
C ASP A 193 -18.63 -34.55 12.08
N CYS A 194 -18.64 -34.48 10.74
CA CYS A 194 -19.08 -33.31 9.99
C CYS A 194 -20.55 -33.34 9.56
N GLY A 195 -21.33 -34.32 10.02
CA GLY A 195 -22.73 -34.49 9.62
C GLY A 195 -22.91 -34.56 8.10
N ALA A 196 -23.55 -33.54 7.52
CA ALA A 196 -23.78 -33.42 6.08
C ALA A 196 -22.66 -32.70 5.32
N LEU A 197 -21.72 -32.07 6.02
CA LEU A 197 -20.57 -31.39 5.44
C LEU A 197 -19.45 -32.38 5.13
N THR A 198 -18.46 -31.94 4.35
CA THR A 198 -17.30 -32.77 4.00
C THR A 198 -16.17 -32.56 5.01
N GLU A 199 -15.55 -33.66 5.42
CA GLU A 199 -14.34 -33.65 6.24
C GLU A 199 -13.12 -33.20 5.43
N CYS A 200 -12.61 -32.01 5.72
CA CYS A 200 -11.42 -31.44 5.10
C CYS A 200 -10.37 -31.15 6.18
N THR A 201 -9.32 -31.97 6.30
CA THR A 201 -8.16 -31.80 7.21
C THR A 201 -8.43 -30.95 8.47
N GLY A 202 -9.26 -31.45 9.38
CA GLY A 202 -9.58 -30.79 10.66
C GLY A 202 -10.79 -29.83 10.64
N SER A 203 -11.33 -29.50 9.47
CA SER A 203 -12.52 -28.64 9.32
C SER A 203 -13.68 -29.37 8.68
N CYS A 204 -14.90 -28.98 9.06
CA CYS A 204 -16.12 -29.39 8.39
C CYS A 204 -16.55 -28.33 7.38
N VAL A 205 -16.59 -28.69 6.10
CA VAL A 205 -16.69 -27.71 5.02
C VAL A 205 -17.84 -28.01 4.06
N ASP A 206 -18.57 -26.97 3.68
CA ASP A 206 -19.54 -27.03 2.60
C ASP A 206 -18.86 -26.81 1.23
N LEU A 207 -18.54 -27.90 0.54
CA LEU A 207 -17.92 -27.84 -0.78
C LEU A 207 -18.79 -27.16 -1.85
N THR A 208 -20.07 -26.88 -1.57
CA THR A 208 -20.97 -26.27 -2.55
C THR A 208 -20.96 -24.74 -2.53
N SER A 209 -20.51 -24.14 -1.43
CA SER A 209 -20.58 -22.70 -1.18
C SER A 209 -19.28 -22.10 -0.62
N ASP A 210 -18.40 -22.92 -0.04
CA ASP A 210 -17.11 -22.47 0.48
C ASP A 210 -16.13 -22.19 -0.67
N SER A 211 -15.70 -20.92 -0.79
CA SER A 211 -14.76 -20.48 -1.82
C SER A 211 -13.34 -21.02 -1.64
N ASN A 212 -12.95 -21.49 -0.45
CA ASN A 212 -11.63 -22.10 -0.20
C ASN A 212 -11.62 -23.63 -0.46
N HIS A 213 -12.79 -24.24 -0.66
CA HIS A 213 -12.96 -25.69 -0.80
C HIS A 213 -14.00 -26.07 -1.89
N CYS A 214 -14.07 -25.31 -2.97
CA CYS A 214 -15.15 -25.42 -3.93
C CYS A 214 -15.10 -26.72 -4.77
N GLY A 215 -16.05 -27.61 -4.49
CA GLY A 215 -16.20 -28.94 -5.11
C GLY A 215 -15.21 -30.00 -4.62
N ALA A 216 -14.15 -29.62 -3.89
CA ALA A 216 -13.19 -30.53 -3.27
C ALA A 216 -12.40 -29.80 -2.17
N CYS A 217 -11.95 -30.54 -1.15
CA CYS A 217 -11.13 -29.97 -0.08
C CYS A 217 -9.86 -29.29 -0.61
N GLY A 218 -9.61 -28.05 -0.17
CA GLY A 218 -8.44 -27.27 -0.57
C GLY A 218 -8.49 -26.73 -2.00
N ARG A 219 -9.62 -26.89 -2.72
CA ARG A 219 -9.83 -26.28 -4.03
C ARG A 219 -10.38 -24.87 -3.85
N ALA A 220 -9.48 -23.93 -3.55
CA ALA A 220 -9.84 -22.52 -3.50
C ALA A 220 -10.22 -22.00 -4.88
N CYS A 221 -11.25 -21.16 -4.94
CA CYS A 221 -11.59 -20.37 -6.09
C CYS A 221 -10.59 -19.24 -6.25
N SER A 222 -10.35 -18.87 -7.50
CA SER A 222 -9.52 -17.72 -7.84
C SER A 222 -10.10 -16.45 -7.22
N PRO A 223 -9.25 -15.45 -6.89
CA PRO A 223 -9.72 -14.13 -6.49
C PRO A 223 -10.82 -13.60 -7.43
N GLY A 224 -11.84 -12.95 -6.86
CA GLY A 224 -12.99 -12.44 -7.62
C GLY A 224 -13.98 -13.49 -8.16
N SER A 225 -13.79 -14.78 -7.86
CA SER A 225 -14.77 -15.84 -8.12
C SER A 225 -15.47 -16.28 -6.85
N SER A 226 -16.67 -16.87 -6.99
CA SER A 226 -17.43 -17.43 -5.87
C SER A 226 -17.73 -18.90 -6.10
N CYS A 227 -17.88 -19.67 -5.02
CA CYS A 227 -18.33 -21.05 -5.13
C CYS A 227 -19.85 -21.10 -5.25
N VAL A 228 -20.32 -21.63 -6.38
CA VAL A 228 -21.75 -21.82 -6.65
C VAL A 228 -21.96 -23.24 -7.10
N ASP A 229 -22.71 -24.01 -6.32
CA ASP A 229 -23.01 -25.43 -6.53
C ASP A 229 -21.74 -26.28 -6.74
N GLY A 230 -20.68 -25.97 -5.99
CA GLY A 230 -19.39 -26.69 -6.04
C GLY A 230 -18.55 -26.40 -7.28
N GLN A 231 -18.86 -25.32 -7.99
CA GLN A 231 -18.05 -24.80 -9.09
C GLN A 231 -17.65 -23.35 -8.81
N CYS A 232 -16.38 -23.04 -9.03
CA CYS A 232 -15.93 -21.66 -9.03
C CYS A 232 -16.51 -20.95 -10.25
N GLN A 233 -17.32 -19.92 -10.01
CA GLN A 233 -17.99 -19.17 -11.04
C GLN A 233 -17.67 -17.68 -10.90
N CYS A 234 -17.51 -17.01 -12.04
CA CYS A 234 -17.53 -15.55 -12.10
C CYS A 234 -18.98 -15.10 -11.86
N GLY A 235 -19.26 -14.50 -10.70
CA GLY A 235 -20.63 -14.14 -10.34
C GLY A 235 -20.71 -13.35 -9.05
N GLY A 236 -20.45 -12.05 -9.15
CA GLY A 236 -20.63 -11.08 -8.06
C GLY A 236 -21.29 -9.81 -8.57
N ALA A 237 -21.25 -8.74 -7.77
CA ALA A 237 -21.67 -7.41 -8.25
C ALA A 237 -20.87 -7.02 -9.50
N THR A 238 -21.51 -6.32 -10.44
CA THR A 238 -20.83 -5.80 -11.63
C THR A 238 -19.70 -4.87 -11.20
N VAL A 239 -18.48 -5.14 -11.64
CA VAL A 239 -17.32 -4.29 -11.38
C VAL A 239 -17.09 -3.38 -12.58
N SER A 240 -17.02 -2.07 -12.34
CA SER A 240 -16.67 -1.05 -13.33
C SER A 240 -15.17 -0.82 -13.34
N PHE A 241 -14.59 -0.81 -14.54
CA PHE A 241 -13.20 -0.43 -14.70
C PHE A 241 -12.97 1.00 -14.23
N ALA A 242 -13.83 1.93 -14.64
CA ALA A 242 -13.65 3.35 -14.37
C ALA A 242 -13.86 3.71 -12.89
N THR A 243 -14.85 3.13 -12.22
CA THR A 243 -15.21 3.52 -10.84
C THR A 243 -14.60 2.65 -9.76
N ASP A 244 -14.27 1.39 -10.05
CA ASP A 244 -13.87 0.43 -9.02
C ASP A 244 -12.40 0.02 -9.18
N VAL A 245 -11.93 -0.20 -10.41
CA VAL A 245 -10.56 -0.68 -10.67
C VAL A 245 -9.56 0.45 -10.82
N GLN A 246 -9.87 1.47 -11.64
CA GLN A 246 -8.95 2.56 -11.92
C GLN A 246 -8.50 3.33 -10.66
N PRO A 247 -9.38 3.63 -9.68
CA PRO A 247 -8.95 4.31 -8.46
C PRO A 247 -7.91 3.54 -7.65
N ILE A 248 -7.95 2.20 -7.70
CA ILE A 248 -6.95 1.34 -7.04
C ILE A 248 -5.58 1.54 -7.71
N PHE A 249 -5.55 1.55 -9.04
CA PHE A 249 -4.30 1.77 -9.78
C PHE A 249 -3.76 3.19 -9.58
N ASP A 250 -4.61 4.20 -9.58
CA ASP A 250 -4.20 5.58 -9.35
C ASP A 250 -3.57 5.74 -7.95
N ALA A 251 -4.19 5.16 -6.92
CA ALA A 251 -3.71 5.25 -5.54
C ALA A 251 -2.43 4.44 -5.30
N SER A 252 -2.39 3.19 -5.77
CA SER A 252 -1.41 2.21 -5.30
C SER A 252 -0.35 1.82 -6.35
N CYS A 253 -0.47 2.26 -7.61
CA CYS A 253 0.41 1.81 -8.68
C CYS A 253 0.98 2.94 -9.54
N ALA A 254 0.14 3.90 -9.93
CA ALA A 254 0.49 4.97 -10.85
C ALA A 254 1.09 6.21 -10.15
N SER A 255 1.07 6.27 -8.82
CA SER A 255 1.48 7.43 -8.01
C SER A 255 2.97 7.46 -7.63
N MET A 256 3.67 6.32 -7.73
CA MET A 256 5.05 6.14 -7.23
C MET A 256 6.13 6.14 -8.34
N GLY A 257 5.82 6.66 -9.53
CA GLY A 257 6.78 6.76 -10.63
C GLY A 257 7.18 5.43 -11.29
N CYS A 258 6.52 4.33 -10.94
CA CYS A 258 6.83 2.98 -11.44
C CYS A 258 5.88 2.51 -12.55
N HIS A 259 4.62 2.93 -12.53
CA HIS A 259 3.61 2.60 -13.53
C HIS A 259 2.85 3.84 -14.01
N ASP A 260 3.57 4.96 -14.16
CA ASP A 260 3.03 6.29 -14.45
C ASP A 260 3.14 6.69 -15.95
N GLY A 261 3.57 5.75 -16.81
CA GLY A 261 3.81 6.02 -18.24
C GLY A 261 5.09 6.78 -18.56
N ILE A 262 5.84 7.24 -17.55
CA ILE A 262 7.04 8.08 -17.70
C ILE A 262 8.30 7.37 -17.17
N GLY A 263 8.16 6.42 -16.22
CA GLY A 263 9.28 5.93 -15.39
C GLY A 263 9.36 4.45 -14.97
N GLY A 264 8.59 3.50 -15.50
CA GLY A 264 8.67 2.09 -15.02
C GLY A 264 9.84 1.24 -15.56
N PRO A 265 10.09 0.02 -15.06
CA PRO A 265 11.36 -0.75 -15.20
C PRO A 265 11.79 -1.30 -16.60
N GLY A 266 13.10 -1.16 -16.95
CA GLY A 266 13.82 -1.45 -18.25
C GLY A 266 14.73 -0.40 -19.06
N ARG A 267 15.04 0.84 -18.66
CA ARG A 267 15.71 1.97 -19.41
C ARG A 267 17.13 1.45 -19.58
N PRO A 268 18.01 2.14 -20.29
CA PRO A 268 19.40 2.13 -19.84
C PRO A 268 19.42 2.60 -18.36
N GLY A 269 19.27 1.66 -17.42
CA GLY A 269 19.05 1.85 -15.97
C GLY A 269 17.65 1.57 -15.35
N GLY A 270 16.52 1.44 -16.09
CA GLY A 270 15.12 1.28 -15.55
C GLY A 270 13.99 2.11 -16.28
N GLY A 271 13.07 1.51 -17.08
CA GLY A 271 12.51 1.93 -18.42
C GLY A 271 12.16 0.83 -19.45
N GLY A 272 12.79 0.76 -20.64
CA GLY A 272 12.72 -0.43 -21.52
C GLY A 272 11.37 -0.52 -22.17
N GLY A 273 11.27 -1.12 -23.35
CA GLY A 273 10.03 -1.07 -24.14
C GLY A 273 8.81 -1.78 -23.51
N THR A 274 8.78 -2.04 -22.20
CA THR A 274 7.88 -2.98 -21.50
C THR A 274 7.18 -2.42 -20.26
N SER A 275 7.40 -1.17 -19.86
CA SER A 275 6.73 -0.61 -18.66
C SER A 275 5.23 -0.42 -18.90
N LEU A 276 4.40 -0.97 -18.01
CA LEU A 276 2.96 -0.71 -17.91
C LEU A 276 2.71 0.74 -17.48
N ASP A 277 1.79 1.41 -18.16
CA ASP A 277 1.22 2.71 -17.78
C ASP A 277 -0.16 2.45 -17.17
N LEU A 278 -0.32 2.70 -15.87
CA LEU A 278 -1.56 2.46 -15.13
C LEU A 278 -2.28 3.77 -14.80
N THR A 279 -1.85 4.90 -15.37
CA THR A 279 -2.50 6.19 -15.20
C THR A 279 -3.89 6.21 -15.82
N SER A 280 -4.79 7.00 -15.23
CA SER A 280 -6.13 7.22 -15.74
C SER A 280 -6.11 7.65 -17.22
N GLY A 281 -6.88 6.94 -18.04
CA GLY A 281 -6.97 7.13 -19.49
C GLY A 281 -6.02 6.27 -20.32
N ASN A 282 -4.94 5.72 -19.74
CA ASN A 282 -3.97 4.88 -20.44
C ASN A 282 -4.00 3.41 -19.96
N SER A 283 -4.35 3.20 -18.70
CA SER A 283 -4.38 1.92 -17.99
C SER A 283 -5.10 0.78 -18.72
N TYR A 284 -6.29 1.01 -19.25
CA TYR A 284 -7.11 -0.03 -19.87
C TYR A 284 -6.40 -0.68 -21.06
N GLU A 285 -6.00 0.14 -22.04
CA GLU A 285 -5.28 -0.32 -23.23
C GLU A 285 -3.93 -0.92 -22.84
N SER A 286 -3.25 -0.27 -21.90
CA SER A 286 -1.95 -0.68 -21.37
C SER A 286 -1.96 -2.09 -20.75
N LEU A 287 -3.03 -2.46 -20.02
CA LEU A 287 -3.21 -3.77 -19.39
C LEU A 287 -3.55 -4.87 -20.40
N LEU A 288 -4.43 -4.59 -21.36
CA LEU A 288 -4.96 -5.61 -22.28
C LEU A 288 -4.08 -5.83 -23.52
N SER A 289 -3.28 -4.83 -23.92
CA SER A 289 -2.39 -4.93 -25.09
C SER A 289 -1.04 -5.57 -24.78
N ARG A 290 -0.68 -5.74 -23.50
CA ARG A 290 0.63 -6.25 -23.10
C ARG A 290 0.63 -7.74 -22.77
N THR A 291 1.61 -8.41 -23.33
CA THR A 291 1.95 -9.80 -23.02
C THR A 291 3.35 -9.88 -22.47
N THR A 292 3.52 -10.68 -21.42
CA THR A 292 4.82 -11.06 -20.86
C THR A 292 5.23 -12.44 -21.39
N THR A 293 6.42 -12.89 -21.04
CA THR A 293 6.88 -14.26 -21.33
C THR A 293 6.00 -15.34 -20.68
N CYS A 294 5.25 -15.02 -19.62
CA CYS A 294 4.38 -15.99 -18.94
C CYS A 294 2.91 -15.91 -19.35
N GLY A 295 2.55 -14.98 -20.24
CA GLY A 295 1.16 -14.76 -20.63
C GLY A 295 0.77 -13.28 -20.65
N PRO A 296 -0.50 -12.99 -20.97
CA PRO A 296 -1.04 -11.64 -20.96
C PRO A 296 -0.99 -11.03 -19.55
N VAL A 297 -0.84 -9.70 -19.48
CA VAL A 297 -0.92 -8.99 -18.19
C VAL A 297 -2.32 -9.16 -17.60
N VAL A 298 -3.35 -9.00 -18.43
CA VAL A 298 -4.74 -9.34 -18.14
C VAL A 298 -5.27 -10.30 -19.20
N ALA A 299 -5.72 -11.48 -18.78
CA ALA A 299 -6.48 -12.44 -19.57
C ALA A 299 -7.97 -12.28 -19.26
N PRO A 300 -8.79 -11.68 -20.14
CA PRO A 300 -10.23 -11.56 -19.91
C PRO A 300 -10.88 -12.91 -19.58
N SER A 301 -11.73 -12.90 -18.56
CA SER A 301 -12.41 -14.08 -18.00
C SER A 301 -11.51 -15.12 -17.35
N ASP A 302 -10.21 -14.83 -17.18
CA ASP A 302 -9.24 -15.75 -16.59
C ASP A 302 -8.31 -15.02 -15.59
N PRO A 303 -8.77 -14.80 -14.34
CA PRO A 303 -7.94 -14.20 -13.29
C PRO A 303 -6.67 -15.01 -13.00
N GLU A 304 -6.71 -16.34 -13.04
CA GLU A 304 -5.54 -17.20 -12.75
C GLU A 304 -4.48 -17.12 -13.85
N GLY A 305 -4.91 -17.04 -15.10
CA GLY A 305 -4.03 -16.83 -16.26
C GLY A 305 -3.52 -15.39 -16.39
N SER A 306 -4.02 -14.46 -15.59
CA SER A 306 -3.61 -13.06 -15.61
C SER A 306 -2.37 -12.82 -14.74
N VAL A 307 -1.28 -12.40 -15.38
CA VAL A 307 -0.01 -12.11 -14.67
C VAL A 307 -0.20 -11.03 -13.60
N LEU A 308 -1.12 -10.09 -13.80
CA LEU A 308 -1.46 -9.07 -12.80
C LEU A 308 -1.89 -9.69 -11.46
N ILE A 309 -2.78 -10.68 -11.46
CA ILE A 309 -3.29 -11.30 -10.22
C ILE A 309 -2.18 -12.10 -9.53
N GLY A 310 -1.39 -12.84 -10.30
CA GLY A 310 -0.21 -13.54 -9.76
C GLY A 310 0.79 -12.59 -9.11
N LYS A 311 0.95 -11.38 -9.65
CA LYS A 311 1.80 -10.32 -9.09
C LYS A 311 1.27 -9.70 -7.82
N LEU A 312 -0.04 -9.47 -7.72
CA LEU A 312 -0.67 -8.89 -6.53
C LEU A 312 -0.74 -9.89 -5.37
N THR A 313 -1.00 -11.16 -5.67
CA THR A 313 -1.14 -12.22 -4.66
C THR A 313 0.18 -12.88 -4.25
N GLY A 314 1.25 -12.69 -5.04
CA GLY A 314 2.53 -13.35 -4.79
C GLY A 314 2.59 -14.82 -5.21
N THR A 315 1.53 -15.37 -5.80
CA THR A 315 1.41 -16.80 -6.12
C THR A 315 2.08 -17.19 -7.43
N ASN A 316 2.03 -16.32 -8.44
CA ASN A 316 2.64 -16.54 -9.75
C ASN A 316 3.37 -15.29 -10.20
N LEU A 317 4.61 -15.14 -9.72
CA LEU A 317 5.36 -13.90 -9.89
C LEU A 317 5.92 -13.71 -11.28
N CYS A 318 5.96 -14.75 -12.13
CA CYS A 318 6.47 -14.79 -13.52
C CYS A 318 7.93 -14.29 -13.77
N MET A 319 8.40 -13.29 -13.03
CA MET A 319 9.75 -12.71 -12.90
C MET A 319 9.67 -11.54 -11.91
N GLY A 320 10.54 -11.41 -10.91
CA GLY A 320 10.52 -10.30 -9.93
C GLY A 320 9.66 -10.59 -8.69
N SER A 321 9.34 -9.56 -7.91
CA SER A 321 8.64 -9.68 -6.62
C SER A 321 7.12 -9.47 -6.73
N GLN A 322 6.41 -9.71 -5.61
CA GLN A 322 5.03 -9.27 -5.39
C GLN A 322 4.92 -7.75 -5.53
N MET A 323 3.75 -7.29 -5.98
CA MET A 323 3.40 -5.87 -6.11
C MET A 323 2.30 -5.51 -5.09
N PRO A 324 2.29 -4.28 -4.55
CA PRO A 324 3.22 -3.17 -4.84
C PRO A 324 4.65 -3.44 -4.35
N LYS A 325 5.67 -3.03 -5.11
CA LYS A 325 7.06 -3.35 -4.77
C LYS A 325 7.58 -2.38 -3.72
N GLY A 326 8.05 -2.92 -2.59
CA GLY A 326 8.65 -2.12 -1.51
C GLY A 326 7.61 -1.49 -0.58
N ASP A 327 6.36 -1.90 -0.69
CA ASP A 327 5.25 -1.50 0.18
C ASP A 327 4.50 -2.74 0.68
N SER A 328 3.56 -2.56 1.61
CA SER A 328 2.68 -3.61 2.08
C SER A 328 1.85 -4.20 0.92
N PRO A 329 1.52 -5.51 0.96
CA PRO A 329 0.62 -6.12 -0.01
C PRO A 329 -0.71 -5.37 -0.11
N LEU A 330 -1.27 -5.31 -1.33
CA LEU A 330 -2.59 -4.73 -1.53
C LEU A 330 -3.64 -5.54 -0.74
N ALA A 331 -4.61 -4.84 -0.14
CA ALA A 331 -5.71 -5.48 0.59
C ALA A 331 -6.45 -6.51 -0.28
N VAL A 332 -6.83 -7.64 0.31
CA VAL A 332 -7.42 -8.78 -0.41
C VAL A 332 -8.68 -8.36 -1.16
N GLU A 333 -9.49 -7.49 -0.57
CA GLU A 333 -10.75 -6.98 -1.13
C GLU A 333 -10.51 -6.14 -2.41
N LEU A 334 -9.40 -5.41 -2.47
CA LEU A 334 -9.00 -4.66 -3.65
C LEU A 334 -8.47 -5.58 -4.75
N ILE A 335 -7.73 -6.63 -4.37
CA ILE A 335 -7.31 -7.68 -5.30
C ILE A 335 -8.54 -8.40 -5.88
N ASP A 336 -9.53 -8.73 -5.04
CA ASP A 336 -10.79 -9.35 -5.46
C ASP A 336 -11.60 -8.44 -6.37
N THR A 337 -11.56 -7.12 -6.17
CA THR A 337 -12.19 -6.14 -7.07
C THR A 337 -11.54 -6.21 -8.46
N ILE A 338 -10.20 -6.16 -8.53
CA ILE A 338 -9.47 -6.28 -9.80
C ILE A 338 -9.74 -7.63 -10.46
N ALA A 339 -9.67 -8.72 -9.70
CA ALA A 339 -9.87 -10.06 -10.21
C ALA A 339 -11.32 -10.30 -10.65
N GLY A 340 -12.30 -9.73 -9.94
CA GLY A 340 -13.71 -9.76 -10.31
C GLY A 340 -13.97 -9.06 -11.63
N TRP A 341 -13.36 -7.90 -11.87
CA TRP A 341 -13.38 -7.23 -13.17
C TRP A 341 -12.79 -8.11 -14.30
N ILE A 342 -11.65 -8.76 -14.05
CA ILE A 342 -11.05 -9.69 -15.02
C ILE A 342 -12.00 -10.86 -15.30
N CYS A 343 -12.55 -11.49 -14.25
CA CYS A 343 -13.50 -12.60 -14.34
C CYS A 343 -14.72 -12.23 -15.19
N GLN A 344 -15.22 -10.99 -15.04
CA GLN A 344 -16.36 -10.44 -15.79
C GLN A 344 -16.02 -10.04 -17.24
N GLY A 345 -14.81 -10.36 -17.71
CA GLY A 345 -14.39 -10.16 -19.10
C GLY A 345 -13.58 -8.88 -19.33
N ALA A 346 -13.09 -8.22 -18.27
CA ALA A 346 -12.20 -7.07 -18.34
C ALA A 346 -12.75 -5.92 -19.24
N THR A 347 -14.03 -5.58 -19.08
CA THR A 347 -14.70 -4.55 -19.91
C THR A 347 -14.27 -3.14 -19.53
N ASN A 348 -14.24 -2.20 -20.50
CA ASN A 348 -14.04 -0.77 -20.22
C ASN A 348 -15.40 -0.10 -19.97
N ASN A 349 -15.90 -0.19 -18.73
CA ASN A 349 -17.25 0.22 -18.32
C ASN A 349 -17.24 1.24 -17.19
#